data_AF-A0A7Y4U290-F1
#
_entry.id   AF-A0A7Y4U290-F1
#
_cell.length_a   1.000
_cell.length_b   1.000
_cell.length_c   1.000
_cell.angle_alpha   90.00
_cell.angle_beta   90.00
_cell.angle_gamma   90.00
#
_symmetry.space_group_name_H-M   'P 1'
#
loop_
_entity.id
_entity.type
_entity.pdbx_description
1 polymer ?
#
loop_
_entity_poly.entity_id
_entity_poly.type
_entity_poly.pdbx_seq_one_letter_code
_entity_poly.pdbx_strand_id
1 'polypeptide(L)'
;MKGQRKQHRWAGALVVLWLSVGSAPAWAATITVISTADSGGTCPGATCTLRQAIADAASGDTIDFNVSLPTITLASQLTLNKNLTITGPGANQLAISGGGTVRVMAVTADVTVNISGLTIRNGSGDFGGGISNAGTVTVSNSTFSGNSATFEGGGIFNGPAGTVAVSNSTFSGNSADSDGGGIFNSFGTVTVSNSTFSGNSASDLGGGIYNVGPATVNVRGTIIANSPSGDNCRGTGLTSQGDNISSDGSCVATSIPLNDRNNTDPLLNALANNGGPTQTFALQNTSPAVNTVTVNTCPLPAMDQRWGGFNRPAGAACDIGAFELGATPVELQEFVVE
;
A
#
# COMPACT_ATOMS: atom_id res chain seq x y z
N MET A 1 66.14 40.40 58.15
CA MET A 1 65.98 38.95 57.91
C MET A 1 64.50 38.66 57.69
N LYS A 2 64.10 38.54 56.41
CA LYS A 2 62.71 38.32 55.96
C LYS A 2 62.65 36.96 55.25
N GLY A 3 61.53 36.23 55.39
CA GLY A 3 61.20 35.11 54.51
C GLY A 3 60.17 34.15 55.09
N GLN A 4 58.88 34.53 55.07
CA GLN A 4 57.79 33.58 55.30
C GLN A 4 57.60 32.66 54.08
N ARG A 5 57.58 31.34 54.30
CA ARG A 5 57.22 30.35 53.27
C ARG A 5 55.70 30.18 53.24
N LYS A 6 55.06 30.61 52.15
CA LYS A 6 53.67 30.27 51.82
C LYS A 6 53.63 28.86 51.23
N GLN A 7 52.82 27.97 51.80
CA GLN A 7 52.47 26.68 51.19
C GLN A 7 51.32 26.90 50.20
N HIS A 8 51.55 26.57 48.93
CA HIS A 8 50.51 26.55 47.90
C HIS A 8 49.86 25.15 47.87
N ARG A 9 48.59 25.06 48.30
CA ARG A 9 47.74 23.89 48.10
C ARG A 9 47.23 23.92 46.67
N TRP A 10 47.61 22.94 45.86
CA TRP A 10 47.03 22.72 44.53
C TRP A 10 45.72 21.96 44.71
N ALA A 11 44.59 22.61 44.43
CA ALA A 11 43.30 21.94 44.30
C ALA A 11 43.24 21.31 42.90
N GLY A 12 43.39 19.98 42.81
CA GLY A 12 43.16 19.25 41.57
C GLY A 12 41.67 19.28 41.23
N ALA A 13 41.29 20.04 40.21
CA ALA A 13 39.95 19.98 39.64
C ALA A 13 39.82 18.65 38.87
N LEU A 14 38.97 17.76 39.38
CA LEU A 14 38.58 16.54 38.68
C LEU A 14 37.66 16.94 37.51
N VAL A 15 38.22 17.02 36.30
CA VAL A 15 37.41 17.19 35.08
C VAL A 15 36.77 15.85 34.78
N VAL A 16 35.50 15.69 35.14
CA VAL A 16 34.67 14.58 34.68
C VAL A 16 34.38 14.85 33.20
N LEU A 17 35.16 14.22 32.33
CA LEU A 17 34.94 14.21 30.89
C LEU A 17 33.66 13.39 30.63
N TRP A 18 32.53 14.06 30.45
CA TRP A 18 31.35 13.42 29.88
C TRP A 18 31.67 13.09 28.43
N LEU A 19 32.03 11.85 28.14
CA LEU A 19 31.90 11.35 26.77
C LEU A 19 30.41 11.34 26.47
N SER A 20 29.92 12.35 25.75
CA SER A 20 28.70 12.18 24.97
C SER A 20 28.99 11.08 23.97
N VAL A 21 28.54 9.87 24.27
CA VAL A 21 28.33 8.86 23.24
C VAL A 21 27.31 9.49 22.31
N GLY A 22 27.78 10.12 21.24
CA GLY A 22 26.91 10.53 20.15
C GLY A 22 26.16 9.27 19.75
N SER A 23 24.82 9.32 19.80
CA SER A 23 24.00 8.26 19.25
C SER A 23 24.51 7.99 17.84
N ALA A 24 25.11 6.82 17.63
CA ALA A 24 25.36 6.35 16.28
C ALA A 24 24.02 6.45 15.54
N PRO A 25 24.00 6.84 14.24
CA PRO A 25 22.77 6.81 13.48
C PRO A 25 22.17 5.42 13.66
N ALA A 26 20.98 5.32 14.27
CA ALA A 26 20.29 4.04 14.38
C ALA A 26 19.95 3.64 12.95
N TRP A 27 20.64 2.62 12.44
CA TRP A 27 20.30 2.05 11.15
C TRP A 27 18.91 1.42 11.31
N ALA A 28 18.02 1.66 10.34
CA ALA A 28 16.73 1.01 10.28
C ALA A 28 16.93 -0.51 10.42
N ALA A 29 16.35 -1.10 11.46
CA ALA A 29 16.41 -2.53 11.71
C ALA A 29 15.35 -3.25 10.86
N THR A 30 15.60 -4.54 10.59
CA THR A 30 14.56 -5.43 10.04
C THR A 30 14.10 -6.38 11.13
N ILE A 31 12.80 -6.40 11.42
CA ILE A 31 12.16 -7.33 12.34
C ILE A 31 11.34 -8.31 11.52
N THR A 32 11.74 -9.59 11.55
CA THR A 32 11.05 -10.65 10.81
C THR A 32 9.97 -11.30 11.66
N VAL A 33 8.72 -11.16 11.23
CA VAL A 33 7.56 -11.86 11.74
C VAL A 33 7.61 -13.31 11.29
N ILE A 34 7.44 -14.25 12.22
CA ILE A 34 7.51 -15.69 11.94
C ILE A 34 6.33 -16.48 12.52
N SER A 35 5.42 -15.79 13.21
CA SER A 35 4.18 -16.36 13.72
C SER A 35 2.98 -15.66 13.11
N THR A 36 1.96 -16.45 12.76
CA THR A 36 0.66 -15.91 12.31
C THR A 36 -0.30 -15.60 13.46
N ALA A 37 0.11 -15.83 14.71
CA ALA A 37 -0.64 -15.38 15.88
C ALA A 37 -0.69 -13.83 15.93
N ASP A 38 -1.76 -13.28 16.48
CA ASP A 38 -1.95 -11.82 16.59
C ASP A 38 -1.49 -11.24 17.94
N SER A 39 -1.26 -12.07 18.96
CA SER A 39 -0.90 -11.60 20.30
C SER A 39 0.25 -12.37 20.93
N GLY A 40 0.95 -11.68 21.84
CA GLY A 40 2.16 -12.19 22.49
C GLY A 40 3.36 -12.28 21.54
N GLY A 41 4.38 -13.01 22.00
CA GLY A 41 5.62 -13.21 21.26
C GLY A 41 6.78 -12.36 21.78
N THR A 42 7.94 -12.56 21.18
CA THR A 42 9.14 -11.74 21.44
C THR A 42 9.87 -11.54 20.12
N CYS A 43 10.22 -10.30 19.80
CA CYS A 43 10.90 -9.95 18.56
C CYS A 43 12.30 -9.37 18.86
N PRO A 44 13.37 -9.82 18.17
CA PRO A 44 13.41 -11.02 17.33
C PRO A 44 13.28 -12.30 18.16
N GLY A 45 12.67 -13.35 17.60
CA GLY A 45 12.53 -14.64 18.30
C GLY A 45 11.48 -15.56 17.68
N ALA A 46 11.51 -16.84 18.07
CA ALA A 46 10.71 -17.98 17.54
C ALA A 46 9.17 -17.76 17.49
N THR A 47 8.68 -16.73 18.20
CA THR A 47 7.26 -16.43 18.37
C THR A 47 6.90 -15.01 17.94
N CYS A 48 7.79 -14.31 17.22
CA CYS A 48 7.58 -12.92 16.80
C CYS A 48 6.32 -12.81 15.92
N THR A 49 5.29 -12.14 16.48
CA THR A 49 4.01 -11.84 15.81
C THR A 49 4.09 -10.47 15.13
N LEU A 50 3.21 -10.21 14.16
CA LEU A 50 3.14 -8.89 13.52
C LEU A 50 2.88 -7.77 14.54
N ARG A 51 1.94 -7.99 15.47
CA ARG A 51 1.61 -7.01 16.51
C ARG A 51 2.81 -6.71 17.40
N GLN A 52 3.55 -7.74 17.83
CA GLN A 52 4.74 -7.56 18.65
C GLN A 52 5.87 -6.89 17.86
N ALA A 53 6.05 -7.25 16.59
CA ALA A 53 7.05 -6.62 15.72
C ALA A 53 6.77 -5.11 15.54
N ILE A 54 5.52 -4.73 15.32
CA ILE A 54 5.11 -3.31 15.27
C ILE A 54 5.34 -2.64 16.63
N ALA A 55 5.07 -3.31 17.75
CA ALA A 55 5.29 -2.75 19.08
C ALA A 55 6.78 -2.47 19.35
N ASP A 56 7.64 -3.43 19.01
CA ASP A 56 9.09 -3.38 19.30
C ASP A 56 9.88 -2.50 18.32
N ALA A 57 9.38 -2.30 17.10
CA ALA A 57 10.04 -1.50 16.07
C ALA A 57 10.32 -0.05 16.51
N ALA A 58 11.47 0.48 16.12
CA ALA A 58 11.74 1.92 16.13
C ALA A 58 11.19 2.58 14.84
N SER A 59 11.03 3.91 14.88
CA SER A 59 10.68 4.67 13.67
C SER A 59 11.80 4.57 12.64
N GLY A 60 11.46 4.18 11.42
CA GLY A 60 12.37 3.90 10.31
C GLY A 60 12.56 2.40 10.04
N ASP A 61 12.15 1.52 10.95
CA ASP A 61 12.36 0.08 10.82
C ASP A 61 11.51 -0.56 9.72
N THR A 62 11.97 -1.74 9.28
CA THR A 62 11.27 -2.62 8.37
C THR A 62 10.70 -3.82 9.09
N ILE A 63 9.44 -4.14 8.82
CA ILE A 63 8.78 -5.38 9.20
C ILE A 63 8.75 -6.28 7.97
N ASP A 64 9.34 -7.46 8.09
CA ASP A 64 9.37 -8.49 7.05
C ASP A 64 8.72 -9.78 7.57
N PHE A 65 8.47 -10.76 6.71
CA PHE A 65 7.78 -11.99 7.10
C PHE A 65 8.50 -13.24 6.58
N ASN A 66 8.61 -14.23 7.47
CA ASN A 66 8.97 -15.59 7.16
C ASN A 66 8.00 -16.53 7.89
N VAL A 67 6.76 -16.54 7.40
CA VAL A 67 5.64 -17.29 7.98
C VAL A 67 5.26 -18.46 7.09
N SER A 68 4.82 -19.55 7.70
CA SER A 68 4.43 -20.79 6.99
C SER A 68 2.93 -20.91 6.70
N LEU A 69 2.10 -20.05 7.30
CA LEU A 69 0.65 -20.07 7.15
C LEU A 69 0.14 -18.81 6.44
N PRO A 70 -0.93 -18.92 5.64
CA PRO A 70 -1.30 -17.90 4.67
C PRO A 70 -2.07 -16.72 5.26
N THR A 71 -2.41 -16.69 6.55
CA THR A 71 -3.23 -15.61 7.12
C THR A 71 -2.92 -15.32 8.58
N ILE A 72 -2.72 -14.05 8.91
CA ILE A 72 -2.84 -13.48 10.26
C ILE A 72 -4.26 -12.95 10.40
N THR A 73 -5.05 -13.51 11.32
CA THR A 73 -6.38 -12.97 11.64
C THR A 73 -6.29 -12.13 12.90
N LEU A 74 -6.66 -10.85 12.79
CA LEU A 74 -6.52 -9.87 13.85
C LEU A 74 -7.65 -9.98 14.86
N ALA A 75 -7.29 -9.98 16.15
CA ALA A 75 -8.22 -9.82 17.26
C ALA A 75 -8.56 -8.35 17.55
N SER A 76 -7.72 -7.42 17.07
CA SER A 76 -7.92 -5.98 17.21
C SER A 76 -7.15 -5.21 16.14
N GLN A 77 -7.47 -3.94 15.91
CA GLN A 77 -6.77 -3.14 14.89
C GLN A 77 -5.25 -3.07 15.17
N LEU A 78 -4.46 -2.94 14.10
CA LEU A 78 -3.04 -2.59 14.21
C LEU A 78 -2.89 -1.07 14.14
N THR A 79 -2.37 -0.45 15.19
CA THR A 79 -2.07 0.99 15.19
C THR A 79 -0.63 1.21 14.72
N LEU A 80 -0.46 1.97 13.65
CA LEU A 80 0.83 2.35 13.09
C LEU A 80 1.12 3.81 13.44
N ASN A 81 1.95 4.01 14.46
CA ASN A 81 2.29 5.31 15.03
C ASN A 81 3.79 5.65 14.93
N LYS A 82 4.50 4.93 14.07
CA LYS A 82 5.94 5.06 13.81
C LYS A 82 6.16 4.94 12.31
N ASN A 83 7.19 5.59 11.78
CA ASN A 83 7.52 5.42 10.37
C ASN A 83 7.95 3.97 10.17
N LEU A 84 7.31 3.24 9.26
CA LEU A 84 7.56 1.81 9.09
C LEU A 84 7.52 1.45 7.61
N THR A 85 8.35 0.49 7.24
CA THR A 85 8.19 -0.26 5.99
C THR A 85 7.67 -1.65 6.34
N ILE A 86 6.62 -2.12 5.69
CA ILE A 86 6.02 -3.44 5.89
C ILE A 86 6.03 -4.15 4.54
N THR A 87 6.91 -5.14 4.40
CA THR A 87 7.13 -5.86 3.15
C THR A 87 6.57 -7.26 3.27
N GLY A 88 5.54 -7.56 2.49
CA GLY A 88 4.90 -8.87 2.47
C GLY A 88 5.72 -9.91 1.72
N PRO A 89 5.57 -11.20 2.09
CA PRO A 89 6.36 -12.29 1.52
C PRO A 89 5.82 -12.76 0.15
N GLY A 90 4.56 -12.45 -0.18
CA GLY A 90 3.95 -12.75 -1.48
C GLY A 90 2.56 -13.42 -1.43
N ALA A 91 2.00 -13.72 -2.62
CA ALA A 91 0.61 -14.16 -2.75
C ALA A 91 0.65 -15.60 -2.33
N ASN A 92 -0.35 -16.04 -1.59
CA ASN A 92 -0.38 -17.35 -0.95
C ASN A 92 0.54 -17.51 0.27
N GLN A 93 1.41 -16.54 0.57
CA GLN A 93 2.22 -16.61 1.79
C GLN A 93 1.58 -15.85 2.95
N LEU A 94 0.95 -14.69 2.70
CA LEU A 94 0.36 -13.94 3.80
C LEU A 94 -0.76 -12.96 3.41
N ALA A 95 -1.92 -13.16 4.03
CA ALA A 95 -2.95 -12.14 4.18
C ALA A 95 -3.00 -11.64 5.64
N ILE A 96 -3.18 -10.34 5.81
CA ILE A 96 -3.54 -9.73 7.09
C ILE A 96 -5.04 -9.48 7.03
N SER A 97 -5.80 -10.16 7.91
CA SER A 97 -7.25 -10.17 7.86
C SER A 97 -7.90 -9.65 9.12
N GLY A 98 -8.91 -8.80 8.96
CA GLY A 98 -9.75 -8.33 10.06
C GLY A 98 -10.89 -9.28 10.45
N GLY A 99 -11.00 -10.45 9.79
CA GLY A 99 -12.03 -11.45 10.09
C GLY A 99 -13.48 -11.01 9.86
N GLY A 100 -13.71 -9.89 9.18
CA GLY A 100 -15.02 -9.26 8.98
C GLY A 100 -15.50 -8.42 10.16
N THR A 101 -14.70 -8.27 11.21
CA THR A 101 -15.12 -7.60 12.46
C THR A 101 -14.13 -6.54 12.96
N VAL A 102 -12.95 -6.46 12.35
CA VAL A 102 -11.85 -5.61 12.81
C VAL A 102 -11.31 -4.78 11.65
N ARG A 103 -11.10 -3.48 11.85
CA ARG A 103 -10.33 -2.66 10.91
C ARG A 103 -8.88 -3.13 10.90
N VAL A 104 -8.31 -3.38 9.72
CA VAL A 104 -6.98 -4.00 9.65
C VAL A 104 -5.89 -3.09 10.22
N MET A 105 -5.79 -1.84 9.74
CA MET A 105 -4.79 -0.88 10.19
C MET A 105 -5.35 0.53 10.40
N ALA A 106 -4.78 1.25 11.37
CA ALA A 106 -4.97 2.68 11.55
C ALA A 106 -3.61 3.39 11.58
N VAL A 107 -3.41 4.35 10.68
CA VAL A 107 -2.18 5.13 10.56
C VAL A 107 -2.41 6.51 11.17
N THR A 108 -1.61 6.87 12.17
CA THR A 108 -1.75 8.17 12.85
C THR A 108 -1.16 9.32 12.03
N ALA A 109 -1.51 10.55 12.38
CA ALA A 109 -0.93 11.73 11.77
C ALA A 109 0.61 11.79 11.90
N ASP A 110 1.24 12.50 10.98
CA ASP A 110 2.70 12.73 10.92
C ASP A 110 3.58 11.48 10.84
N VAL A 111 2.99 10.35 10.44
CA VAL A 111 3.66 9.06 10.25
C VAL A 111 3.64 8.65 8.79
N THR A 112 4.76 8.09 8.31
CA THR A 112 4.88 7.50 6.97
C THR A 112 4.96 5.98 7.06
N VAL A 113 4.01 5.29 6.42
CA VAL A 113 4.01 3.84 6.31
C VAL A 113 4.12 3.43 4.84
N ASN A 114 5.08 2.55 4.52
CA ASN A 114 5.19 1.92 3.21
C ASN A 114 4.75 0.46 3.32
N ILE A 115 3.77 0.05 2.52
CA ILE A 115 3.20 -1.30 2.49
C ILE A 115 3.45 -1.87 1.10
N SER A 116 4.06 -3.05 1.03
CA SER A 116 4.25 -3.73 -0.24
C SER A 116 3.99 -5.24 -0.15
N GLY A 117 3.56 -5.86 -1.25
CA GLY A 117 3.47 -7.33 -1.35
C GLY A 117 2.50 -8.01 -0.37
N LEU A 118 1.52 -7.27 0.16
CA LEU A 118 0.59 -7.78 1.18
C LEU A 118 -0.84 -7.87 0.66
N THR A 119 -1.55 -8.92 1.12
CA THR A 119 -3.02 -8.97 1.00
C THR A 119 -3.66 -8.44 2.28
N ILE A 120 -4.43 -7.35 2.19
CA ILE A 120 -5.23 -6.77 3.28
C ILE A 120 -6.69 -7.08 2.99
N ARG A 121 -7.34 -7.90 3.84
CA ARG A 121 -8.67 -8.43 3.50
C ARG A 121 -9.64 -8.60 4.65
N ASN A 122 -10.93 -8.58 4.34
CA ASN A 122 -12.01 -8.78 5.31
C ASN A 122 -11.83 -7.88 6.54
N GLY A 123 -11.35 -6.66 6.35
CA GLY A 123 -11.35 -5.63 7.37
C GLY A 123 -12.73 -5.01 7.51
N SER A 124 -13.13 -4.62 8.72
CA SER A 124 -14.40 -3.95 8.97
C SER A 124 -14.24 -2.81 9.97
N GLY A 125 -14.63 -1.59 9.62
CA GLY A 125 -14.56 -0.43 10.50
C GLY A 125 -15.56 0.65 10.13
N ASP A 126 -15.71 1.67 10.96
CA ASP A 126 -16.60 2.80 10.65
C ASP A 126 -16.07 3.60 9.46
N PHE A 127 -14.77 3.88 9.47
CA PHE A 127 -14.02 4.51 8.39
C PHE A 127 -12.78 3.66 8.10
N GLY A 128 -12.59 3.27 6.84
CA GLY A 128 -11.44 2.46 6.46
C GLY A 128 -11.56 1.02 6.94
N GLY A 129 -12.20 0.13 6.17
CA GLY A 129 -12.24 -1.30 6.54
C GLY A 129 -10.84 -1.92 6.55
N GLY A 130 -10.07 -1.67 5.48
CA GLY A 130 -8.66 -2.03 5.40
C GLY A 130 -7.79 -1.05 6.19
N ILE A 131 -7.70 0.20 5.72
CA ILE A 131 -6.86 1.24 6.34
C ILE A 131 -7.67 2.50 6.62
N SER A 132 -7.59 2.99 7.86
CA SER A 132 -7.93 4.37 8.20
C SER A 132 -6.64 5.19 8.28
N ASN A 133 -6.48 6.17 7.40
CA ASN A 133 -5.27 6.98 7.31
C ASN A 133 -5.46 8.42 7.78
N ALA A 134 -4.59 8.88 8.67
CA ALA A 134 -4.41 10.30 8.99
C ALA A 134 -2.96 10.80 8.72
N GLY A 135 -2.07 9.92 8.26
CA GLY A 135 -0.68 10.22 7.93
C GLY A 135 -0.37 10.04 6.44
N THR A 136 0.79 9.48 6.12
CA THR A 136 1.20 9.14 4.75
C THR A 136 1.29 7.63 4.57
N VAL A 137 0.59 7.09 3.58
CA VAL A 137 0.60 5.67 3.24
C VAL A 137 0.98 5.47 1.78
N THR A 138 2.02 4.69 1.54
CA THR A 138 2.35 4.17 0.21
C THR A 138 1.97 2.70 0.16
N VAL A 139 1.22 2.30 -0.87
CA VAL A 139 0.83 0.91 -1.15
C VAL A 139 1.38 0.52 -2.52
N SER A 140 2.12 -0.58 -2.58
CA SER A 140 2.60 -1.15 -3.83
C SER A 140 2.44 -2.67 -3.89
N ASN A 141 2.26 -3.22 -5.10
CA ASN A 141 2.24 -4.67 -5.33
C ASN A 141 1.29 -5.46 -4.41
N SER A 142 0.20 -4.82 -3.96
CA SER A 142 -0.64 -5.30 -2.86
C SER A 142 -2.07 -5.54 -3.31
N THR A 143 -2.83 -6.28 -2.51
CA THR A 143 -4.26 -6.54 -2.77
C THR A 143 -5.11 -6.17 -1.58
N PHE A 144 -6.12 -5.34 -1.82
CA PHE A 144 -7.17 -5.00 -0.87
C PHE A 144 -8.44 -5.71 -1.30
N SER A 145 -8.93 -6.68 -0.50
CA SER A 145 -10.09 -7.48 -0.90
C SER A 145 -11.13 -7.67 0.20
N GLY A 146 -12.41 -7.50 -0.15
CA GLY A 146 -13.52 -7.77 0.77
C GLY A 146 -13.49 -6.93 2.05
N ASN A 147 -12.83 -5.77 2.05
CA ASN A 147 -12.86 -4.87 3.20
C ASN A 147 -14.12 -4.01 3.16
N SER A 148 -14.76 -3.80 4.30
CA SER A 148 -16.04 -3.08 4.42
C SER A 148 -15.96 -1.91 5.40
N ALA A 149 -16.70 -0.83 5.11
CA ALA A 149 -16.86 0.29 6.03
C ALA A 149 -18.34 0.63 6.28
N THR A 150 -18.71 0.92 7.52
CA THR A 150 -20.07 1.36 7.90
C THR A 150 -20.38 2.77 7.40
N PHE A 151 -19.37 3.60 7.17
CA PHE A 151 -19.55 4.92 6.57
C PHE A 151 -18.77 4.98 5.26
N GLU A 152 -17.46 5.25 5.32
CA GLU A 152 -16.70 5.54 4.11
C GLU A 152 -15.36 4.80 4.03
N GLY A 153 -14.92 4.54 2.79
CA GLY A 153 -13.60 3.98 2.53
C GLY A 153 -13.52 2.49 2.85
N GLY A 154 -14.23 1.64 2.12
CA GLY A 154 -14.21 0.19 2.37
C GLY A 154 -12.80 -0.39 2.37
N GLY A 155 -12.03 -0.11 1.32
CA GLY A 155 -10.60 -0.40 1.25
C GLY A 155 -9.78 0.55 2.11
N ILE A 156 -9.76 1.84 1.73
CA ILE A 156 -9.00 2.89 2.43
C ILE A 156 -9.88 4.12 2.64
N PHE A 157 -9.91 4.59 3.89
CA PHE A 157 -10.34 5.94 4.21
C PHE A 157 -9.10 6.83 4.38
N ASN A 158 -9.02 7.90 3.60
CA ASN A 158 -7.99 8.93 3.74
C ASN A 158 -8.60 10.18 4.37
N GLY A 159 -8.24 10.43 5.63
CA GLY A 159 -8.77 11.55 6.40
C GLY A 159 -8.15 12.90 6.03
N PRO A 160 -8.57 13.97 6.71
CA PRO A 160 -8.02 15.31 6.50
C PRO A 160 -6.50 15.34 6.66
N ALA A 161 -5.80 15.99 5.73
CA ALA A 161 -4.33 16.03 5.62
C ALA A 161 -3.63 14.68 5.37
N GLY A 162 -4.38 13.58 5.23
CA GLY A 162 -3.81 12.28 4.87
C GLY A 162 -3.31 12.25 3.42
N THR A 163 -2.24 11.51 3.18
CA THR A 163 -1.69 11.25 1.84
C THR A 163 -1.67 9.75 1.56
N VAL A 164 -2.21 9.35 0.42
CA VAL A 164 -2.17 7.96 -0.05
C VAL A 164 -1.56 7.90 -1.46
N ALA A 165 -0.57 7.04 -1.64
CA ALA A 165 -0.03 6.69 -2.95
C ALA A 165 -0.22 5.20 -3.20
N VAL A 166 -0.95 4.84 -4.26
CA VAL A 166 -1.20 3.45 -4.68
C VAL A 166 -0.52 3.21 -6.03
N SER A 167 0.22 2.12 -6.12
CA SER A 167 0.89 1.69 -7.36
C SER A 167 0.79 0.19 -7.54
N ASN A 168 0.64 -0.30 -8.78
CA ASN A 168 0.71 -1.74 -9.09
C ASN A 168 -0.12 -2.59 -8.11
N SER A 169 -1.33 -2.16 -7.78
CA SER A 169 -2.12 -2.80 -6.72
C SER A 169 -3.53 -3.08 -7.18
N THR A 170 -4.15 -4.06 -6.54
CA THR A 170 -5.50 -4.52 -6.86
C THR A 170 -6.45 -4.23 -5.70
N PHE A 171 -7.57 -3.58 -5.98
CA PHE A 171 -8.66 -3.35 -5.04
C PHE A 171 -9.89 -4.09 -5.55
N SER A 172 -10.32 -5.12 -4.82
CA SER A 172 -11.40 -6.01 -5.26
C SER A 172 -12.49 -6.18 -4.22
N GLY A 173 -13.75 -5.94 -4.60
CA GLY A 173 -14.87 -6.30 -3.73
C GLY A 173 -14.88 -5.56 -2.38
N ASN A 174 -14.25 -4.38 -2.28
CA ASN A 174 -14.34 -3.57 -1.07
C ASN A 174 -15.65 -2.77 -1.09
N SER A 175 -16.28 -2.57 0.06
CA SER A 175 -17.60 -1.96 0.16
C SER A 175 -17.70 -0.87 1.22
N ALA A 176 -18.52 0.14 0.99
CA ALA A 176 -18.87 1.15 1.98
C ALA A 176 -20.39 1.36 2.00
N ASP A 177 -20.98 1.48 3.19
CA ASP A 177 -22.42 1.71 3.31
C ASP A 177 -22.82 3.15 2.94
N SER A 178 -21.88 4.10 2.90
CA SER A 178 -22.04 5.45 2.34
C SER A 178 -21.23 5.60 1.05
N ASP A 179 -19.98 6.05 1.14
CA ASP A 179 -19.17 6.48 -0.02
C ASP A 179 -17.79 5.82 -0.09
N GLY A 180 -17.23 5.71 -1.30
CA GLY A 180 -15.83 5.32 -1.49
C GLY A 180 -15.56 3.85 -1.17
N GLY A 181 -16.15 2.91 -1.92
CA GLY A 181 -15.99 1.47 -1.68
C GLY A 181 -14.53 1.01 -1.72
N GLY A 182 -13.77 1.43 -2.73
CA GLY A 182 -12.33 1.23 -2.80
C GLY A 182 -11.57 2.25 -1.94
N ILE A 183 -11.66 3.53 -2.31
CA ILE A 183 -11.01 4.64 -1.60
C ILE A 183 -12.01 5.78 -1.38
N PHE A 184 -12.11 6.26 -0.15
CA PHE A 184 -12.71 7.54 0.17
C PHE A 184 -11.62 8.54 0.55
N ASN A 185 -11.60 9.70 -0.10
CA ASN A 185 -10.66 10.78 0.21
C ASN A 185 -11.38 12.00 0.79
N SER A 186 -11.11 12.30 2.05
CA SER A 186 -11.69 13.41 2.82
C SER A 186 -10.68 14.55 2.93
N PHE A 187 -10.68 15.47 1.97
CA PHE A 187 -9.80 16.66 1.98
C PHE A 187 -8.27 16.35 1.97
N GLY A 188 -7.88 15.10 1.73
CA GLY A 188 -6.48 14.66 1.63
C GLY A 188 -5.94 14.60 0.19
N THR A 189 -4.81 13.94 -0.02
CA THR A 189 -4.22 13.72 -1.36
C THR A 189 -4.17 12.23 -1.68
N VAL A 190 -4.62 11.85 -2.88
CA VAL A 190 -4.49 10.48 -3.39
C VAL A 190 -3.80 10.48 -4.75
N THR A 191 -2.84 9.60 -4.94
CA THR A 191 -2.28 9.27 -6.25
C THR A 191 -2.44 7.80 -6.50
N VAL A 192 -2.99 7.42 -7.66
CA VAL A 192 -3.18 6.04 -8.07
C VAL A 192 -2.52 5.84 -9.42
N SER A 193 -1.69 4.81 -9.52
CA SER A 193 -1.00 4.45 -10.76
C SER A 193 -1.02 2.95 -11.01
N ASN A 194 -1.17 2.54 -12.27
CA ASN A 194 -1.00 1.15 -12.71
C ASN A 194 -1.76 0.15 -11.84
N SER A 195 -2.97 0.51 -11.43
CA SER A 195 -3.73 -0.25 -10.46
C SER A 195 -5.04 -0.70 -11.04
N THR A 196 -5.68 -1.68 -10.41
CA THR A 196 -6.98 -2.19 -10.84
C THR A 196 -7.95 -2.16 -9.68
N PHE A 197 -8.99 -1.35 -9.79
CA PHE A 197 -10.12 -1.28 -8.89
C PHE A 197 -11.28 -1.98 -9.58
N SER A 198 -11.71 -3.13 -9.07
CA SER A 198 -12.86 -3.83 -9.67
C SER A 198 -13.79 -4.52 -8.68
N GLY A 199 -15.10 -4.37 -8.91
CA GLY A 199 -16.12 -4.92 -8.01
C GLY A 199 -16.24 -4.17 -6.68
N ASN A 200 -15.62 -2.99 -6.54
CA ASN A 200 -15.77 -2.19 -5.32
C ASN A 200 -17.11 -1.44 -5.35
N SER A 201 -17.76 -1.26 -4.21
CA SER A 201 -19.15 -0.80 -4.14
C SER A 201 -19.37 0.22 -3.04
N ALA A 202 -20.24 1.17 -3.28
CA ALA A 202 -20.72 2.11 -2.28
C ALA A 202 -22.24 2.22 -2.42
N SER A 203 -22.98 2.35 -1.31
CA SER A 203 -24.44 2.51 -1.42
C SER A 203 -24.82 3.84 -2.05
N ASP A 204 -24.03 4.89 -1.78
CA ASP A 204 -24.27 6.24 -2.26
C ASP A 204 -23.34 6.56 -3.45
N LEU A 205 -22.07 6.92 -3.23
CA LEU A 205 -21.20 7.44 -4.28
C LEU A 205 -19.76 6.90 -4.25
N GLY A 206 -19.16 6.76 -5.44
CA GLY A 206 -17.79 6.32 -5.67
C GLY A 206 -17.53 4.90 -5.21
N GLY A 207 -18.15 3.90 -5.83
CA GLY A 207 -17.87 2.49 -5.57
C GLY A 207 -16.38 2.15 -5.71
N GLY A 208 -15.70 2.71 -6.70
CA GLY A 208 -14.24 2.66 -6.83
C GLY A 208 -13.55 3.71 -5.98
N ILE A 209 -13.69 4.99 -6.37
CA ILE A 209 -13.04 6.12 -5.70
C ILE A 209 -14.02 7.28 -5.49
N TYR A 210 -14.10 7.79 -4.27
CA TYR A 210 -14.83 9.01 -3.95
C TYR A 210 -13.88 10.10 -3.42
N ASN A 211 -14.02 11.34 -3.91
CA ASN A 211 -13.23 12.47 -3.44
C ASN A 211 -14.07 13.67 -2.98
N VAL A 212 -13.85 14.09 -1.74
CA VAL A 212 -14.41 15.34 -1.19
C VAL A 212 -13.38 16.47 -1.33
N GLY A 213 -13.68 17.42 -2.22
CA GLY A 213 -12.79 18.56 -2.55
C GLY A 213 -12.55 19.55 -1.40
N PRO A 214 -11.51 20.42 -1.47
CA PRO A 214 -10.66 20.71 -2.63
C PRO A 214 -9.45 19.76 -2.81
N ALA A 215 -9.45 18.61 -2.14
CA ALA A 215 -8.49 17.52 -2.33
C ALA A 215 -8.24 17.12 -3.79
N THR A 216 -7.02 16.66 -4.08
CA THR A 216 -6.63 16.14 -5.40
C THR A 216 -6.56 14.62 -5.40
N VAL A 217 -7.18 14.00 -6.40
CA VAL A 217 -6.96 12.59 -6.75
C VAL A 217 -6.34 12.54 -8.13
N ASN A 218 -5.11 12.06 -8.23
CA ASN A 218 -4.43 11.86 -9.51
C ASN A 218 -4.49 10.39 -9.91
N VAL A 219 -4.91 10.10 -11.14
CA VAL A 219 -5.02 8.71 -11.63
C VAL A 219 -4.30 8.56 -12.97
N ARG A 220 -3.43 7.55 -13.09
CA ARG A 220 -2.73 7.21 -14.33
C ARG A 220 -2.69 5.71 -14.57
N GLY A 221 -2.78 5.26 -15.82
CA GLY A 221 -2.50 3.86 -16.15
C GLY A 221 -3.41 2.88 -15.41
N THR A 222 -4.58 3.30 -14.93
CA THR A 222 -5.38 2.57 -13.94
C THR A 222 -6.72 2.16 -14.51
N ILE A 223 -7.18 0.97 -14.13
CA ILE A 223 -8.52 0.47 -14.42
C ILE A 223 -9.39 0.70 -13.18
N ILE A 224 -10.53 1.38 -13.34
CA ILE A 224 -11.56 1.52 -12.32
C ILE A 224 -12.88 1.06 -12.92
N ALA A 225 -13.33 -0.14 -12.58
CA ALA A 225 -14.37 -0.81 -13.37
C ALA A 225 -15.27 -1.73 -12.55
N ASN A 226 -16.43 -2.05 -13.08
CA ASN A 226 -17.36 -3.04 -12.55
C ASN A 226 -17.78 -2.75 -11.10
N SER A 227 -17.88 -1.48 -10.71
CA SER A 227 -18.56 -1.13 -9.46
C SER A 227 -20.04 -1.52 -9.56
N PRO A 228 -20.56 -2.44 -8.73
CA PRO A 228 -21.96 -2.84 -8.82
C PRO A 228 -22.94 -1.77 -8.30
N SER A 229 -22.45 -0.81 -7.52
CA SER A 229 -23.19 0.37 -7.04
C SER A 229 -22.24 1.55 -6.76
N GLY A 230 -22.78 2.76 -6.67
CA GLY A 230 -22.02 3.99 -6.38
C GLY A 230 -21.16 4.50 -7.54
N ASP A 231 -21.28 3.95 -8.75
CA ASP A 231 -20.42 4.25 -9.91
C ASP A 231 -18.92 3.94 -9.66
N ASN A 232 -18.10 4.04 -10.70
CA ASN A 232 -16.66 3.82 -10.57
C ASN A 232 -15.97 4.97 -9.82
N CYS A 233 -16.31 6.22 -10.12
CA CYS A 233 -15.79 7.39 -9.42
C CYS A 233 -16.83 8.49 -9.21
N ARG A 234 -16.67 9.23 -8.12
CA ARG A 234 -17.51 10.39 -7.80
C ARG A 234 -16.72 11.45 -7.02
N GLY A 235 -17.28 12.65 -6.94
CA GLY A 235 -16.66 13.78 -6.24
C GLY A 235 -16.05 14.82 -7.18
N THR A 236 -15.26 15.74 -6.61
CA THR A 236 -14.53 16.79 -7.36
C THR A 236 -13.04 16.46 -7.39
N GLY A 237 -12.19 17.23 -8.09
CA GLY A 237 -10.72 17.13 -7.94
C GLY A 237 -10.05 15.84 -8.43
N LEU A 238 -10.79 14.93 -9.07
CA LEU A 238 -10.21 13.76 -9.73
C LEU A 238 -9.64 14.18 -11.09
N THR A 239 -8.33 14.02 -11.24
CA THR A 239 -7.54 14.45 -12.38
C THR A 239 -6.89 13.24 -13.02
N SER A 240 -7.20 13.01 -14.30
CA SER A 240 -6.47 12.01 -15.08
C SER A 240 -5.10 12.54 -15.49
N GLN A 241 -4.11 11.67 -15.40
CA GLN A 241 -2.78 11.83 -15.95
C GLN A 241 -2.55 10.91 -17.16
N GLY A 242 -3.62 10.29 -17.66
CA GLY A 242 -3.67 9.49 -18.87
C GLY A 242 -3.62 7.99 -18.69
N ASP A 243 -3.97 7.32 -19.78
CA ASP A 243 -4.01 5.88 -19.96
C ASP A 243 -4.90 5.16 -18.92
N ASN A 244 -6.06 5.73 -18.58
CA ASN A 244 -7.01 5.12 -17.65
C ASN A 244 -8.16 4.42 -18.39
N ILE A 245 -8.77 3.43 -17.76
CA ILE A 245 -10.01 2.78 -18.24
C ILE A 245 -11.06 2.84 -17.14
N SER A 246 -12.26 3.32 -17.49
CA SER A 246 -13.47 3.18 -16.68
C SER A 246 -14.53 2.40 -17.43
N SER A 247 -15.17 1.44 -16.75
CA SER A 247 -16.30 0.70 -17.33
C SER A 247 -17.60 1.52 -17.41
N ASP A 248 -17.62 2.71 -16.83
CA ASP A 248 -18.73 3.67 -16.89
C ASP A 248 -18.21 5.09 -17.23
N GLY A 249 -19.10 6.08 -17.21
CA GLY A 249 -18.78 7.47 -17.56
C GLY A 249 -18.41 8.35 -16.36
N SER A 250 -18.15 7.78 -15.19
CA SER A 250 -18.11 8.52 -13.92
C SER A 250 -16.71 9.02 -13.53
N CYS A 251 -15.64 8.38 -14.02
CA CYS A 251 -14.27 8.68 -13.62
C CYS A 251 -13.58 9.79 -14.38
N VAL A 252 -13.99 10.15 -15.59
CA VAL A 252 -13.27 11.19 -16.32
C VAL A 252 -14.15 11.85 -17.38
N ALA A 253 -13.95 13.16 -17.56
CA ALA A 253 -14.43 13.88 -18.72
C ALA A 253 -13.40 13.79 -19.85
N THR A 254 -13.88 13.59 -21.07
CA THR A 254 -13.07 13.51 -22.30
C THR A 254 -12.50 14.89 -22.66
N SER A 255 -11.23 15.16 -22.41
CA SER A 255 -10.56 16.31 -23.02
C SER A 255 -9.07 16.07 -23.27
N ILE A 256 -8.74 15.95 -24.57
CA ILE A 256 -7.43 16.11 -25.27
C ILE A 256 -6.27 15.20 -24.78
N PRO A 257 -5.50 14.60 -25.70
CA PRO A 257 -5.36 13.14 -25.75
C PRO A 257 -4.57 12.59 -24.54
N LEU A 258 -5.27 12.28 -23.46
CA LEU A 258 -4.76 11.49 -22.35
C LEU A 258 -4.96 9.98 -22.58
N ASN A 259 -5.46 9.58 -23.75
CA ASN A 259 -5.73 8.17 -24.13
C ASN A 259 -6.62 7.38 -23.15
N ASP A 260 -7.39 8.09 -22.32
CA ASP A 260 -8.37 7.47 -21.42
C ASP A 260 -9.54 6.86 -22.19
N ARG A 261 -10.12 5.79 -21.63
CA ARG A 261 -11.30 5.12 -22.18
C ARG A 261 -12.39 5.04 -21.11
N ASN A 262 -13.43 5.84 -21.25
CA ASN A 262 -14.63 5.77 -20.43
C ASN A 262 -15.71 4.90 -21.07
N ASN A 263 -16.65 4.41 -20.26
CA ASN A 263 -17.69 3.49 -20.69
C ASN A 263 -17.13 2.27 -21.47
N THR A 264 -15.98 1.77 -21.03
CA THR A 264 -15.23 0.72 -21.71
C THR A 264 -15.00 -0.43 -20.76
N ASP A 265 -15.58 -1.59 -21.06
CA ASP A 265 -15.33 -2.82 -20.30
C ASP A 265 -13.85 -3.22 -20.45
N PRO A 266 -13.07 -3.28 -19.35
CA PRO A 266 -11.68 -3.70 -19.41
C PRO A 266 -11.47 -5.19 -19.73
N LEU A 267 -12.51 -6.02 -19.80
CA LEU A 267 -12.41 -7.47 -20.04
C LEU A 267 -11.41 -8.15 -19.08
N LEU A 268 -11.67 -7.99 -17.79
CA LEU A 268 -10.90 -8.65 -16.73
C LEU A 268 -11.32 -10.11 -16.58
N ASN A 269 -10.38 -10.99 -16.25
CA ASN A 269 -10.67 -12.31 -15.67
C ASN A 269 -11.05 -12.16 -14.19
N ALA A 270 -11.46 -13.24 -13.53
CA ALA A 270 -11.70 -13.22 -12.09
C ALA A 270 -10.41 -12.93 -11.29
N LEU A 271 -10.55 -12.39 -10.08
CA LEU A 271 -9.44 -12.23 -9.15
C LEU A 271 -8.83 -13.61 -8.85
N ALA A 272 -7.54 -13.77 -9.14
CA ALA A 272 -6.87 -15.05 -9.00
C ALA A 272 -5.39 -14.87 -8.66
N ASN A 273 -4.74 -15.98 -8.26
CA ASN A 273 -3.30 -16.00 -8.18
C ASN A 273 -2.71 -16.17 -9.59
N ASN A 274 -2.16 -15.08 -10.14
CA ASN A 274 -1.56 -15.08 -11.48
C ASN A 274 -0.01 -15.04 -11.44
N GLY A 275 0.60 -15.58 -10.37
CA GLY A 275 2.05 -15.80 -10.26
C GLY A 275 2.84 -14.75 -9.48
N GLY A 276 2.19 -13.73 -8.91
CA GLY A 276 2.82 -12.62 -8.17
C GLY A 276 2.80 -12.70 -6.65
N PRO A 277 3.18 -11.62 -5.93
CA PRO A 277 3.14 -11.51 -4.49
C PRO A 277 1.76 -11.13 -3.96
N THR A 278 0.76 -10.84 -4.80
CA THR A 278 -0.64 -10.82 -4.40
C THR A 278 -1.55 -11.24 -5.56
N GLN A 279 -2.85 -11.49 -5.30
CA GLN A 279 -3.81 -11.82 -6.36
C GLN A 279 -4.05 -10.62 -7.29
N THR A 280 -4.26 -10.86 -8.57
CA THR A 280 -4.53 -9.81 -9.56
C THR A 280 -5.74 -10.16 -10.41
N PHE A 281 -6.29 -9.16 -11.09
CA PHE A 281 -7.16 -9.38 -12.23
C PHE A 281 -6.30 -9.52 -13.49
N ALA A 282 -6.18 -10.73 -14.02
CA ALA A 282 -5.53 -10.92 -15.32
C ALA A 282 -6.40 -10.33 -16.44
N LEU A 283 -5.77 -9.83 -17.50
CA LEU A 283 -6.47 -9.31 -18.68
C LEU A 283 -6.85 -10.46 -19.62
N GLN A 284 -8.01 -10.36 -20.26
CA GLN A 284 -8.33 -11.19 -21.42
C GLN A 284 -7.52 -10.74 -22.64
N ASN A 285 -7.20 -11.65 -23.57
CA ASN A 285 -6.37 -11.34 -24.76
C ASN A 285 -6.93 -10.21 -25.64
N THR A 286 -8.25 -9.99 -25.63
CA THR A 286 -8.92 -8.94 -26.41
C THR A 286 -9.19 -7.67 -25.59
N SER A 287 -8.66 -7.59 -24.37
CA SER A 287 -8.88 -6.47 -23.48
C SER A 287 -8.44 -5.14 -24.11
N PRO A 288 -9.22 -4.06 -23.98
CA PRO A 288 -8.82 -2.72 -24.43
C PRO A 288 -7.69 -2.12 -23.58
N ALA A 289 -7.26 -2.80 -22.52
CA ALA A 289 -6.10 -2.42 -21.71
C ALA A 289 -4.78 -2.93 -22.31
N VAL A 290 -4.81 -3.89 -23.24
CA VAL A 290 -3.61 -4.60 -23.70
C VAL A 290 -2.82 -3.79 -24.73
N ASN A 291 -1.52 -3.62 -24.49
CA ASN A 291 -0.53 -2.97 -25.35
C ASN A 291 -0.93 -1.55 -25.80
N THR A 292 -1.51 -0.74 -24.91
CA THR A 292 -2.02 0.59 -25.28
C THR A 292 -1.13 1.75 -24.86
N VAL A 293 -0.23 1.56 -23.89
CA VAL A 293 0.66 2.61 -23.39
C VAL A 293 2.01 2.50 -24.05
N THR A 294 2.44 3.54 -24.78
CA THR A 294 3.70 3.48 -25.53
C THR A 294 4.90 3.20 -24.64
N VAL A 295 5.91 2.48 -25.14
CA VAL A 295 7.10 2.06 -24.36
C VAL A 295 7.83 3.21 -23.66
N ASN A 296 7.87 4.39 -24.27
CA ASN A 296 8.55 5.56 -23.70
C ASN A 296 7.74 6.24 -22.59
N THR A 297 6.44 5.96 -22.52
CA THR A 297 5.53 6.45 -21.47
C THR A 297 5.08 5.33 -20.54
N CYS A 298 5.66 4.14 -20.69
CA CYS A 298 5.40 3.01 -19.82
C CYS A 298 5.65 3.42 -18.37
N PRO A 299 4.68 3.12 -17.50
CA PRO A 299 4.72 3.64 -16.16
C PRO A 299 5.72 2.83 -15.33
N LEU A 300 6.43 3.52 -14.43
CA LEU A 300 7.36 2.90 -13.50
C LEU A 300 6.65 2.40 -12.24
N PRO A 301 7.18 1.36 -11.55
CA PRO A 301 8.36 0.59 -11.92
C PRO A 301 8.12 -0.30 -13.15
N ALA A 302 9.19 -0.71 -13.85
CA ALA A 302 9.16 -1.54 -15.06
C ALA A 302 8.76 -3.01 -14.82
N MET A 303 7.95 -3.24 -13.80
CA MET A 303 7.34 -4.52 -13.44
C MET A 303 5.89 -4.25 -13.04
N ASP A 304 5.01 -5.21 -13.32
CA ASP A 304 3.64 -5.14 -12.85
C ASP A 304 3.50 -5.56 -11.37
N GLN A 305 2.26 -5.67 -10.86
CA GLN A 305 1.99 -6.08 -9.47
C GLN A 305 2.67 -7.40 -9.08
N ARG A 306 2.96 -8.27 -10.04
CA ARG A 306 3.54 -9.59 -9.81
C ARG A 306 5.04 -9.56 -9.49
N TRP A 307 5.69 -8.41 -9.68
CA TRP A 307 7.10 -8.20 -9.34
C TRP A 307 8.01 -9.32 -9.86
N GLY A 308 9.15 -9.66 -9.24
CA GLY A 308 9.84 -10.94 -9.48
C GLY A 308 10.19 -11.30 -10.94
N GLY A 309 10.44 -10.31 -11.80
CA GLY A 309 10.76 -10.52 -13.22
C GLY A 309 9.55 -10.47 -14.17
N PHE A 310 8.34 -10.21 -13.68
CA PHE A 310 7.18 -9.88 -14.53
C PHE A 310 7.34 -8.46 -15.10
N ASN A 311 8.18 -8.34 -16.12
CA ASN A 311 8.54 -7.07 -16.74
C ASN A 311 7.35 -6.38 -17.42
N ARG A 312 7.36 -5.05 -17.34
CA ARG A 312 6.42 -4.13 -18.00
C ARG A 312 7.24 -3.14 -18.83
N PRO A 313 7.09 -3.10 -20.16
CA PRO A 313 6.20 -3.92 -20.98
C PRO A 313 6.71 -5.36 -21.17
N ALA A 314 5.81 -6.31 -21.40
CA ALA A 314 6.15 -7.67 -21.86
C ALA A 314 6.04 -7.82 -23.39
N GLY A 315 5.51 -6.80 -24.07
CA GLY A 315 5.36 -6.74 -25.52
C GLY A 315 5.84 -5.42 -26.12
N ALA A 316 5.10 -4.94 -27.11
CA ALA A 316 5.45 -3.71 -27.84
C ALA A 316 5.01 -2.43 -27.12
N ALA A 317 4.21 -2.54 -26.06
CA ALA A 317 3.66 -1.46 -25.27
C ALA A 317 3.24 -2.02 -23.90
N CYS A 318 2.99 -1.14 -22.92
CA CYS A 318 2.50 -1.54 -21.61
C CYS A 318 0.97 -1.66 -21.60
N ASP A 319 0.49 -2.55 -20.76
CA ASP A 319 -0.92 -2.70 -20.48
C ASP A 319 -1.39 -1.69 -19.43
N ILE A 320 -2.67 -1.29 -19.49
CA ILE A 320 -3.29 -0.47 -18.44
C ILE A 320 -3.69 -1.38 -17.27
N GLY A 321 -3.50 -0.90 -16.03
CA GLY A 321 -3.88 -1.60 -14.80
C GLY A 321 -2.73 -2.32 -14.10
N ALA A 322 -3.06 -3.15 -13.11
CA ALA A 322 -2.08 -3.80 -12.25
C ALA A 322 -1.33 -5.00 -12.88
N PHE A 323 -1.78 -5.46 -14.04
CA PHE A 323 -1.32 -6.68 -14.69
C PHE A 323 -0.81 -6.39 -16.10
N GLU A 324 0.27 -7.07 -16.50
CA GLU A 324 0.87 -7.05 -17.83
C GLU A 324 0.72 -8.44 -18.50
N LEU A 325 -0.16 -8.53 -19.48
CA LEU A 325 -0.38 -9.75 -20.25
C LEU A 325 0.87 -10.16 -21.01
N GLY A 326 1.18 -11.47 -20.94
CA GLY A 326 2.37 -12.03 -21.56
C GLY A 326 3.65 -11.87 -20.73
N ALA A 327 3.64 -11.10 -19.64
CA ALA A 327 4.78 -11.07 -18.72
C ALA A 327 4.93 -12.44 -18.05
N THR A 328 6.12 -13.01 -18.16
CA THR A 328 6.57 -14.22 -17.48
C THR A 328 7.72 -13.87 -16.55
N PRO A 329 7.89 -14.55 -15.41
CA PRO A 329 9.02 -14.30 -14.54
C PRO A 329 10.32 -14.58 -15.31
N VAL A 330 11.29 -13.66 -15.23
CA VAL A 330 12.63 -13.92 -15.76
C VAL A 330 13.24 -15.02 -14.89
N GLU A 331 13.42 -16.22 -15.45
CA GLU A 331 14.26 -17.24 -14.81
C GLU A 331 15.68 -16.66 -14.70
N LEU A 332 16.19 -16.53 -13.48
CA LEU A 332 17.61 -16.34 -13.29
C LEU A 332 18.28 -17.61 -13.82
N GLN A 333 18.93 -17.53 -14.98
CA GLN A 333 19.88 -18.56 -15.39
C GLN A 333 20.92 -18.64 -14.27
N GLU A 334 20.91 -19.74 -13.50
CA GLU A 334 22.04 -20.09 -12.67
C GLU A 334 23.24 -20.20 -13.62
N PHE A 335 24.12 -19.21 -13.57
CA PHE A 335 25.46 -19.35 -14.12
C PHE A 335 26.13 -20.44 -13.29
N VAL A 336 26.01 -21.69 -13.74
CA VAL A 336 26.88 -22.77 -13.32
C VAL A 336 28.27 -22.38 -13.83
N VAL A 337 29.06 -21.79 -12.94
CA VAL A 337 30.49 -21.61 -13.17
C VAL A 337 31.09 -23.00 -12.97
N GLU A 338 31.29 -23.73 -14.07
CA GLU A 338 32.10 -24.96 -14.09
C GLU A 338 33.57 -24.66 -13.79
#